data_AF-E0S9I4-F1
#
_entry.id   AF-E0S9I4-F1
#
_cell.length_a   1.000
_cell.length_b   1.000
_cell.length_c   1.000
_cell.angle_alpha   90.00
_cell.angle_beta   90.00
_cell.angle_gamma   90.00
#
_symmetry.space_group_name_H-M   'P 1'
#
loop_
_entity.id
_entity.type
_entity.pdbx_description
1 polymer ?
#
loop_
_entity_poly.entity_id
_entity_poly.type
_entity_poly.pdbx_seq_one_letter_code
_entity_poly.pdbx_strand_id
1 'polypeptide(L)'
;MLELPPDTRKGFLYLVDREVFSKFKGYVDLDFLYEEDHGEVKVASVSVLEDSFMWSEGNEEKSALPSEFRCSHGNEITHKSLNLLPQEGWEELIDCWSCHNCEFRTMLDLKLRPREGGLLLSDFFFLVNDRDLPECCRKNDSSVRKLFYNEIEQEEFTHRALIYSYMNLHFRNKNVLLLEVNEKKYEIRYFYKTMLVSANGKSLEKKEAMKVGIKETDKLLEENKNINNFYSKLIWDAVTLGAVGITALGYGISFVTEK
;
A
#
# COMPACT_ATOMS: atom_id res chain seq x y z
N MET A 1 -0.46 -12.66 18.75
CA MET A 1 -0.37 -12.79 17.28
C MET A 1 1.01 -13.34 16.94
N LEU A 2 1.12 -14.30 16.02
CA LEU A 2 2.39 -14.85 15.56
C LEU A 2 2.70 -14.27 14.18
N GLU A 3 3.86 -13.66 14.04
CA GLU A 3 4.44 -13.18 12.78
C GLU A 3 5.41 -14.22 12.23
N LEU A 4 5.26 -14.59 10.96
CA LEU A 4 6.12 -15.50 10.23
C LEU A 4 6.64 -14.82 8.95
N PRO A 5 7.93 -14.42 8.91
CA PRO A 5 8.56 -13.98 7.69
C PRO A 5 8.59 -15.09 6.62
N PRO A 6 8.76 -14.75 5.33
CA PRO A 6 8.80 -15.71 4.25
C PRO A 6 10.01 -16.65 4.37
N ASP A 7 9.83 -17.87 3.88
CA ASP A 7 10.89 -18.88 3.73
C ASP A 7 11.63 -19.24 5.03
N THR A 8 11.00 -19.01 6.18
CA THR A 8 11.58 -19.33 7.49
C THR A 8 10.57 -19.98 8.42
N ARG A 9 11.08 -20.87 9.29
CA ARG A 9 10.33 -21.43 10.43
C ARG A 9 10.39 -20.54 11.67
N LYS A 10 11.26 -19.53 11.67
CA LYS A 10 11.44 -18.61 12.80
C LYS A 10 10.49 -17.43 12.68
N GLY A 11 9.82 -17.09 13.77
CA GLY A 11 8.87 -16.01 13.85
C GLY A 11 8.93 -15.24 15.16
N PHE A 12 8.01 -14.29 15.29
CA PHE A 12 7.84 -13.45 16.48
C PHE A 12 6.42 -13.57 17.01
N LEU A 13 6.30 -14.03 18.26
CA LEU A 13 5.04 -14.11 18.97
C LEU A 13 4.86 -12.84 19.81
N TYR A 14 3.87 -12.03 19.43
CA TYR A 14 3.45 -10.83 20.14
C TYR A 14 2.42 -11.19 21.21
N LEU A 15 2.81 -11.02 22.47
CA LEU A 15 2.08 -11.39 23.68
C LEU A 15 1.63 -10.13 24.41
N VAL A 16 0.37 -9.76 24.25
CA VAL A 16 -0.28 -8.67 25.01
C VAL A 16 -0.80 -9.18 26.36
N ASP A 17 -1.11 -10.48 26.45
CA ASP A 17 -1.50 -11.15 27.68
C ASP A 17 -0.96 -12.59 27.73
N ARG A 18 -1.02 -13.22 28.92
CA ARG A 18 -0.62 -14.63 29.12
C ARG A 18 -1.59 -15.64 28.50
N GLU A 19 -2.81 -15.24 28.14
CA GLU A 19 -3.80 -16.14 27.54
C GLU A 19 -3.50 -16.41 26.06
N VAL A 20 -3.01 -15.42 25.31
CA VAL A 20 -2.57 -15.57 23.93
C VAL A 20 -1.55 -16.70 23.82
N PHE A 21 -0.62 -16.75 24.77
CA PHE A 21 0.38 -17.80 24.82
C PHE A 21 -0.22 -19.20 25.01
N SER A 22 -1.12 -19.35 25.98
CA SER A 22 -1.80 -20.62 26.26
C SER A 22 -2.66 -21.07 25.10
N LYS A 23 -3.30 -20.13 24.39
CA LYS A 23 -4.08 -20.39 23.18
C LYS A 23 -3.17 -20.94 22.07
N PHE A 24 -2.04 -20.30 21.76
CA PHE A 24 -1.15 -20.77 20.68
C PHE A 24 -0.52 -22.14 20.94
N LYS A 25 -0.12 -22.44 22.19
CA LYS A 25 0.40 -23.77 22.56
C LYS A 25 -0.58 -24.92 22.31
N GLY A 26 -1.88 -24.65 22.26
CA GLY A 26 -2.89 -25.66 21.96
C GLY A 26 -3.07 -25.95 20.46
N TYR A 27 -2.52 -25.11 19.57
CA TYR A 27 -2.76 -25.20 18.13
C TYR A 27 -1.49 -25.32 17.29
N VAL A 28 -0.33 -24.91 17.81
CA VAL A 28 0.94 -24.89 17.06
C VAL A 28 2.07 -25.32 17.98
N ASP A 29 2.86 -26.29 17.52
CA ASP A 29 4.10 -26.66 18.19
C ASP A 29 5.17 -25.56 17.98
N LEU A 30 5.50 -24.88 19.07
CA LEU A 30 6.44 -23.76 19.11
C LEU A 30 7.64 -24.09 20.01
N ASP A 31 8.85 -23.93 19.46
CA ASP A 31 10.09 -23.94 20.23
C ASP A 31 10.50 -22.51 20.59
N PHE A 32 10.76 -22.25 21.88
CA PHE A 32 11.08 -20.92 22.39
C PHE A 32 12.57 -20.65 22.31
N LEU A 33 12.93 -19.53 21.68
CA LEU A 33 14.33 -19.13 21.55
C LEU A 33 14.70 -18.07 22.57
N TYR A 34 13.96 -16.95 22.60
CA TYR A 34 14.25 -15.79 23.44
C TYR A 34 13.00 -14.90 23.59
N GLU A 35 12.91 -14.12 24.67
CA GLU A 35 11.81 -13.17 24.94
C GLU A 35 12.37 -11.78 25.29
N GLU A 36 11.78 -10.75 24.70
CA GLU A 36 12.00 -9.34 25.04
C GLU A 36 10.73 -8.73 25.66
N ASP A 37 10.93 -7.89 26.66
CA ASP A 37 9.85 -7.14 27.32
C ASP A 37 9.84 -5.70 26.79
N HIS A 38 8.73 -5.31 26.15
CA HIS A 38 8.48 -3.97 25.63
C HIS A 38 7.39 -3.25 26.44
N GLY A 39 7.22 -3.62 27.71
CA GLY A 39 6.24 -3.02 28.63
C GLY A 39 4.88 -3.70 28.54
N GLU A 40 3.97 -3.14 27.74
CA GLU A 40 2.62 -3.71 27.56
C GLU A 40 2.62 -4.95 26.66
N VAL A 41 3.69 -5.15 25.88
CA VAL A 41 3.81 -6.25 24.93
C VAL A 41 5.13 -6.98 25.17
N LYS A 42 5.06 -8.30 25.27
CA LYS A 42 6.21 -9.19 25.24
C LYS A 42 6.37 -9.77 23.84
N VAL A 43 7.60 -9.82 23.34
CA VAL A 43 7.90 -10.37 22.02
C VAL A 43 8.78 -11.59 22.22
N ALA A 44 8.25 -12.77 21.91
CA ALA A 44 9.01 -14.01 21.96
C ALA A 44 9.44 -14.43 20.56
N SER A 45 10.74 -14.66 20.37
CA SER A 45 11.24 -15.35 19.18
C SER A 45 10.96 -16.85 19.31
N VAL A 46 10.31 -17.41 18.30
CA VAL A 46 9.87 -18.80 18.29
C VAL A 46 10.26 -19.49 16.98
N SER A 47 10.40 -20.81 17.02
CA SER A 47 10.43 -21.64 15.81
C SER A 47 9.16 -22.47 15.71
N VAL A 48 8.49 -22.43 14.56
CA VAL A 48 7.34 -23.27 14.26
C VAL A 48 7.83 -24.60 13.71
N LEU A 49 7.35 -25.70 14.29
CA LEU A 49 7.79 -27.04 13.88
C LEU A 49 6.99 -27.59 12.69
N GLU A 50 5.77 -27.11 12.50
CA GLU A 50 4.85 -27.58 11.46
C GLU A 50 5.10 -26.93 10.10
N ASP A 51 5.25 -27.76 9.06
CA ASP A 51 5.44 -27.31 7.67
C ASP A 51 4.25 -26.55 7.09
N SER A 52 3.05 -26.72 7.64
CA SER A 52 1.84 -26.03 7.19
C SER A 52 1.91 -24.50 7.37
N PHE A 53 2.88 -24.02 8.14
CA PHE A 53 3.14 -22.60 8.38
C PHE A 53 4.26 -22.02 7.53
N MET A 54 4.97 -22.87 6.78
CA MET A 54 5.91 -22.39 5.78
C MET A 54 5.14 -21.66 4.69
N TRP A 55 5.53 -20.41 4.47
CA TRP A 55 4.95 -19.55 3.46
C TRP A 55 6.09 -18.90 2.68
N SER A 56 5.86 -18.77 1.39
CA SER A 56 6.75 -18.11 0.43
C SER A 56 5.95 -17.02 -0.25
N GLU A 57 6.61 -15.89 -0.55
CA GLU A 57 5.93 -14.79 -1.22
C GLU A 57 5.40 -15.23 -2.60
N GLY A 58 4.09 -15.15 -2.79
CA GLY A 58 3.45 -15.39 -4.08
C GLY A 58 3.76 -14.29 -5.09
N ASN A 59 3.88 -14.65 -6.37
CA ASN A 59 4.07 -13.70 -7.48
C ASN A 59 2.75 -13.18 -8.08
N GLU A 60 1.60 -13.73 -7.67
CA GLU A 60 0.31 -13.35 -8.26
C GLU A 60 -0.23 -12.06 -7.62
N GLU A 61 -0.27 -11.00 -8.42
CA GLU A 61 -0.87 -9.72 -8.03
C GLU A 61 -2.26 -9.58 -8.62
N LYS A 62 -3.22 -9.22 -7.77
CA LYS A 62 -4.50 -8.68 -8.22
C LYS A 62 -4.40 -7.17 -8.15
N SER A 63 -4.39 -6.53 -9.31
CA SER A 63 -4.59 -5.09 -9.38
C SER A 63 -5.97 -4.77 -8.77
N ALA A 64 -5.99 -3.87 -7.79
CA ALA A 64 -7.24 -3.38 -7.20
C ALA A 64 -7.85 -2.22 -7.99
N LEU A 65 -7.31 -1.91 -9.18
CA LEU A 65 -7.77 -0.78 -9.99
C LEU A 65 -9.17 -1.03 -10.57
N PRO A 66 -10.05 -0.01 -10.54
CA PRO A 66 -11.38 -0.10 -11.15
C PRO A 66 -11.35 -0.32 -12.66
N SER A 67 -12.33 -1.10 -13.14
CA SER A 67 -12.71 -1.21 -14.55
C SER A 67 -13.80 -0.22 -14.94
N GLU A 68 -14.71 0.08 -14.02
CA GLU A 68 -15.88 0.94 -14.26
C GLU A 68 -15.81 2.23 -13.44
N PHE A 69 -16.32 3.32 -14.03
CA PHE A 69 -16.20 4.67 -13.47
C PHE A 69 -17.54 5.39 -13.57
N ARG A 70 -18.05 5.89 -12.44
CA ARG A 70 -19.26 6.74 -12.39
C ARG A 70 -18.91 8.08 -11.78
N CYS A 71 -19.39 9.17 -12.34
CA CYS A 71 -19.23 10.47 -11.71
C CYS A 71 -20.03 10.56 -10.40
N SER A 72 -19.77 11.59 -9.59
CA SER A 72 -20.50 11.87 -8.35
C SER A 72 -22.00 12.16 -8.49
N HIS A 73 -22.51 12.18 -9.74
CA HIS A 73 -23.94 12.34 -10.05
C HIS A 73 -24.57 11.01 -10.55
N GLY A 74 -23.87 9.88 -10.42
CA GLY A 74 -24.34 8.55 -10.85
C GLY A 74 -24.21 8.23 -12.35
N ASN A 75 -23.67 9.15 -13.16
CA ASN A 75 -23.52 8.94 -14.61
C ASN A 75 -22.21 8.22 -14.93
N GLU A 76 -22.29 7.19 -15.77
CA GLU A 76 -21.13 6.42 -16.23
C GLU A 76 -20.15 7.28 -17.06
N ILE A 77 -18.86 7.11 -16.81
CA ILE A 77 -17.77 7.69 -17.62
C ILE A 77 -17.39 6.66 -18.68
N THR A 78 -18.06 6.74 -19.82
CA THR A 78 -17.82 5.84 -20.96
C THR A 78 -16.40 6.02 -21.52
N HIS A 79 -15.72 4.91 -21.76
CA HIS A 79 -14.36 4.90 -22.29
C HIS A 79 -14.14 3.75 -23.28
N LYS A 80 -13.21 3.95 -24.22
CA LYS A 80 -12.80 2.98 -25.25
C LYS A 80 -11.54 2.21 -24.86
N SER A 81 -10.71 2.80 -24.00
CA SER A 81 -9.43 2.20 -23.59
C SER A 81 -9.03 2.62 -22.19
N LEU A 82 -8.51 1.67 -21.43
CA LEU A 82 -7.84 1.89 -20.15
C LEU A 82 -6.34 1.63 -20.33
N ASN A 83 -5.50 2.61 -19.99
CA ASN A 83 -4.05 2.42 -20.00
C ASN A 83 -3.48 2.83 -18.65
N LEU A 84 -2.55 2.05 -18.12
CA LEU A 84 -1.83 2.43 -16.90
C LEU A 84 -0.85 3.55 -17.22
N LEU A 85 -0.78 4.54 -16.32
CA LEU A 85 0.31 5.49 -16.32
C LEU A 85 1.60 4.76 -15.93
N PRO A 86 2.74 5.13 -16.54
CA PRO A 86 4.02 4.71 -16.04
C PRO A 86 4.18 5.10 -14.56
N GLN A 87 4.87 4.26 -13.78
CA GLN A 87 5.19 4.59 -12.40
C GLN A 87 6.10 5.83 -12.32
N GLU A 88 6.00 6.58 -11.22
CA GLU A 88 6.90 7.71 -10.95
C GLU A 88 8.38 7.31 -11.12
N GLY A 89 9.14 8.10 -11.88
CA GLY A 89 10.56 7.86 -12.15
C GLY A 89 10.84 7.16 -13.49
N TRP A 90 9.82 6.88 -14.32
CA TRP A 90 10.04 6.46 -15.71
C TRP A 90 10.79 7.53 -16.53
N GLU A 91 10.65 8.80 -16.15
CA GLU A 91 11.38 9.91 -16.74
C GLU A 91 12.90 9.75 -16.54
N GLU A 92 13.33 9.24 -15.38
CA GLU A 92 14.75 8.99 -15.08
C GLU A 92 15.34 7.89 -15.99
N LEU A 93 14.51 6.95 -16.45
CA LEU A 93 14.93 5.91 -17.40
C LEU A 93 15.21 6.48 -18.80
N ILE A 94 14.52 7.55 -19.19
CA ILE A 94 14.77 8.26 -20.46
C ILE A 94 16.11 8.99 -20.38
N ASP A 95 16.39 9.64 -19.24
CA ASP A 95 17.66 10.33 -19.03
C ASP A 95 18.85 9.35 -19.06
N CYS A 96 18.71 8.17 -18.47
CA CYS A 96 19.75 7.13 -18.46
C CYS A 96 20.00 6.47 -19.84
N TRP A 97 19.03 6.51 -20.75
CA TRP A 97 19.15 5.94 -22.11
C TRP A 97 19.76 6.92 -23.12
N SER A 98 19.84 8.21 -22.78
CA SER A 98 20.38 9.21 -23.66
C SER A 98 21.89 9.36 -23.45
N CYS A 99 22.69 8.67 -24.27
CA CYS A 99 24.14 8.95 -24.36
C CYS A 99 24.43 10.29 -25.07
N HIS A 100 23.40 10.96 -25.58
CA HIS A 100 23.44 12.25 -26.23
C HIS A 100 22.41 13.20 -25.58
N ASN A 101 22.90 14.26 -24.92
CA ASN A 101 22.15 15.31 -24.19
C ASN A 101 21.01 16.03 -24.98
N CYS A 102 20.71 15.64 -26.21
CA CYS A 102 19.82 16.34 -27.11
C CYS A 102 18.66 15.49 -27.66
N GLU A 103 18.74 14.16 -27.64
CA GLU A 103 17.76 13.31 -28.36
C GLU A 103 16.37 13.31 -27.72
N PHE A 104 16.29 13.55 -26.41
CA PHE A 104 15.03 13.52 -25.67
C PHE A 104 14.71 14.83 -24.94
N ARG A 105 15.42 15.92 -25.25
CA ARG A 105 15.19 17.22 -24.62
C ARG A 105 13.75 17.71 -24.78
N THR A 106 13.11 17.38 -25.92
CA THR A 106 11.70 17.70 -26.19
C THR A 106 10.72 16.71 -25.54
N MET A 107 11.18 15.55 -25.08
CA MET A 107 10.34 14.60 -24.35
C MET A 107 10.02 15.09 -22.93
N LEU A 108 10.90 15.90 -22.33
CA LEU A 108 10.67 16.53 -21.03
C LEU A 108 9.50 17.53 -21.07
N ASP A 109 9.18 18.09 -22.25
CA ASP A 109 8.06 19.02 -22.45
C ASP A 109 6.74 18.30 -22.80
N LEU A 110 6.75 16.97 -22.96
CA LEU A 110 5.56 16.21 -23.33
C LEU A 110 4.57 16.18 -22.15
N LYS A 111 3.40 16.77 -22.37
CA LYS A 111 2.29 16.66 -21.42
C LYS A 111 1.56 15.35 -21.66
N LEU A 112 1.46 14.53 -20.61
CA LEU A 112 0.63 13.32 -20.62
C LEU A 112 -0.80 13.68 -21.02
N ARG A 113 -1.31 13.05 -22.08
CA ARG A 113 -2.68 13.24 -22.58
C ARG A 113 -3.31 11.89 -22.91
N PRO A 114 -4.50 11.60 -22.37
CA PRO A 114 -5.27 10.44 -22.79
C PRO A 114 -5.67 10.58 -24.27
N ARG A 115 -5.74 9.46 -24.98
CA ARG A 115 -6.37 9.42 -26.32
C ARG A 115 -7.86 9.75 -26.19
N GLU A 116 -8.51 10.07 -27.31
CA GLU A 116 -9.96 10.32 -27.32
C GLU A 116 -10.74 9.11 -26.80
N GLY A 117 -11.57 9.32 -25.79
CA GLY A 117 -12.28 8.26 -25.08
C GLY A 117 -11.35 7.33 -24.29
N GLY A 118 -10.10 7.72 -24.03
CA GLY A 118 -9.16 6.95 -23.23
C GLY A 118 -9.07 7.46 -21.80
N LEU A 119 -8.85 6.55 -20.85
CA LEU A 119 -8.47 6.87 -19.48
C LEU A 119 -7.03 6.44 -19.23
N LEU A 120 -6.25 7.30 -18.57
CA LEU A 120 -4.93 6.95 -18.06
C LEU A 120 -5.01 6.75 -16.55
N LEU A 121 -4.79 5.54 -16.07
CA LEU A 121 -5.00 5.15 -14.67
C LEU A 121 -3.70 5.22 -13.86
N SER A 122 -3.79 5.72 -12.63
CA SER A 122 -2.77 5.66 -11.59
C SER A 122 -3.34 4.92 -10.38
N ASP A 123 -2.54 4.68 -9.34
CA ASP A 123 -3.02 4.00 -8.12
C ASP A 123 -4.20 4.70 -7.41
N PHE A 124 -4.28 6.03 -7.47
CA PHE A 124 -5.28 6.82 -6.72
C PHE A 124 -6.13 7.77 -7.57
N PHE A 125 -5.82 7.90 -8.85
CA PHE A 125 -6.49 8.84 -9.74
C PHE A 125 -6.41 8.36 -11.17
N PHE A 126 -7.17 9.00 -12.04
CA PHE A 126 -7.02 8.85 -13.48
C PHE A 126 -7.03 10.20 -14.18
N LEU A 127 -6.46 10.22 -15.39
CA LEU A 127 -6.52 11.34 -16.30
C LEU A 127 -7.52 11.04 -17.42
N VAL A 128 -8.37 12.03 -17.71
CA VAL A 128 -9.41 11.97 -18.74
C VAL A 128 -9.51 13.32 -19.45
N ASN A 129 -9.86 13.34 -20.74
CA ASN A 129 -10.16 14.61 -21.40
C ASN A 129 -11.53 15.13 -20.89
N ASP A 130 -11.66 16.42 -20.56
CA ASP A 130 -12.94 16.95 -20.05
C ASP A 130 -14.10 16.74 -21.04
N ARG A 131 -13.81 16.79 -22.34
CA ARG A 131 -14.79 16.48 -23.40
C ARG A 131 -15.34 15.05 -23.34
N ASP A 132 -14.58 14.11 -22.78
CA ASP A 132 -14.95 12.70 -22.65
C ASP A 132 -15.76 12.45 -21.36
N LEU A 133 -15.90 13.44 -20.48
CA LEU A 133 -16.75 13.35 -19.30
C LEU A 133 -18.25 13.48 -19.66
N PRO A 134 -19.14 12.91 -18.82
CA PRO A 134 -20.58 13.15 -18.90
C PRO A 134 -20.91 14.64 -18.85
N GLU A 135 -21.99 15.05 -19.51
CA GLU A 135 -22.39 16.47 -19.60
C GLU A 135 -22.53 17.15 -18.24
N CYS A 136 -23.00 16.43 -17.23
CA CYS A 136 -23.12 16.94 -15.85
C CYS A 136 -21.79 17.31 -15.18
N CYS A 137 -20.66 16.80 -15.69
CA CYS A 137 -19.33 17.01 -15.12
C CYS A 137 -18.40 17.78 -16.06
N ARG A 138 -18.77 17.92 -17.34
CA ARG A 138 -18.01 18.63 -18.37
C ARG A 138 -18.00 20.13 -18.07
N LYS A 139 -16.82 20.75 -18.12
CA LYS A 139 -16.64 22.20 -17.94
C LYS A 139 -16.44 22.95 -19.26
N ASN A 140 -16.47 22.23 -20.40
CA ASN A 140 -16.23 22.75 -21.76
C ASN A 140 -14.84 23.37 -21.93
N ASP A 141 -13.90 22.92 -21.10
CA ASP A 141 -12.49 23.27 -21.20
C ASP A 141 -11.84 22.13 -21.98
N SER A 142 -11.14 22.38 -23.10
CA SER A 142 -10.52 21.29 -23.90
C SER A 142 -9.29 20.66 -23.22
N SER A 143 -9.28 20.65 -21.88
CA SER A 143 -8.17 20.28 -21.03
C SER A 143 -8.28 18.83 -20.54
N VAL A 144 -7.13 18.31 -20.09
CA VAL A 144 -7.05 17.02 -19.38
C VAL A 144 -7.35 17.27 -17.91
N ARG A 145 -8.25 16.49 -17.34
CA ARG A 145 -8.60 16.54 -15.94
C ARG A 145 -8.05 15.34 -15.20
N LYS A 146 -7.52 15.61 -14.01
CA LYS A 146 -7.17 14.61 -13.00
C LYS A 146 -8.35 14.45 -12.06
N LEU A 147 -8.83 13.22 -11.90
CA LEU A 147 -9.92 12.87 -10.99
C LEU A 147 -9.41 11.79 -10.05
N PHE A 148 -9.47 12.05 -8.75
CA PHE A 148 -9.11 11.05 -7.74
C PHE A 148 -10.24 10.05 -7.56
N TYR A 149 -9.91 8.79 -7.23
CA TYR A 149 -10.98 7.80 -7.10
C TYR A 149 -11.95 8.11 -5.95
N ASN A 150 -11.53 8.86 -4.93
CA ASN A 150 -12.44 9.31 -3.86
C ASN A 150 -13.40 10.44 -4.29
N GLU A 151 -13.29 10.97 -5.51
CA GLU A 151 -14.16 12.02 -6.06
C GLU A 151 -15.23 11.44 -7.01
N ILE A 152 -15.19 10.13 -7.25
CA ILE A 152 -16.12 9.40 -8.12
C ILE A 152 -16.91 8.37 -7.29
N GLU A 153 -18.03 7.91 -7.84
CA GLU A 153 -18.77 6.81 -7.24
C GLU A 153 -18.06 5.48 -7.50
N GLN A 154 -18.06 4.60 -6.50
CA GLN A 154 -17.33 3.33 -6.51
C GLN A 154 -18.30 2.19 -6.23
N GLU A 155 -18.42 1.25 -7.16
CA GLU A 155 -19.22 0.03 -6.96
C GLU A 155 -18.32 -1.22 -6.80
N GLU A 156 -17.16 -1.27 -7.48
CA GLU A 156 -16.40 -2.52 -7.64
C GLU A 156 -15.17 -2.69 -6.74
N PHE A 157 -14.70 -1.63 -6.07
CA PHE A 157 -13.46 -1.67 -5.28
C PHE A 157 -13.58 -0.95 -3.94
N THR A 158 -12.65 -1.26 -3.03
CA THR A 158 -12.54 -0.56 -1.75
C THR A 158 -11.25 0.26 -1.72
N HIS A 159 -11.31 1.44 -1.10
CA HIS A 159 -10.13 2.26 -0.87
C HIS A 159 -9.01 1.52 -0.10
N ARG A 160 -9.37 0.59 0.80
CA ARG A 160 -8.38 -0.25 1.51
C ARG A 160 -7.61 -1.16 0.56
N ALA A 161 -8.29 -1.81 -0.38
CA ALA A 161 -7.64 -2.65 -1.37
C ALA A 161 -6.68 -1.84 -2.26
N LEU A 162 -7.09 -0.64 -2.69
CA LEU A 162 -6.22 0.29 -3.43
C LEU A 162 -4.97 0.66 -2.63
N ILE A 163 -5.12 1.00 -1.34
CA ILE A 163 -3.99 1.38 -0.47
C ILE A 163 -3.01 0.23 -0.31
N TYR A 164 -3.52 -0.99 -0.05
CA TYR A 164 -2.67 -2.16 0.08
C TYR A 164 -1.91 -2.44 -1.22
N SER A 165 -2.61 -2.41 -2.36
CA SER A 165 -2.02 -2.59 -3.69
C SER A 165 -0.94 -1.54 -3.97
N TYR A 166 -1.23 -0.27 -3.70
CA TYR A 166 -0.29 0.84 -3.86
C TYR A 166 0.97 0.64 -3.00
N MET A 167 0.81 0.38 -1.70
CA MET A 167 1.95 0.22 -0.79
C MET A 167 2.81 -0.98 -1.18
N ASN A 168 2.19 -2.10 -1.53
CA ASN A 168 2.89 -3.29 -2.01
C ASN A 168 3.74 -2.97 -3.26
N LEU A 169 3.16 -2.25 -4.22
CA LEU A 169 3.85 -1.88 -5.45
C LEU A 169 4.97 -0.87 -5.21
N HIS A 170 4.71 0.16 -4.39
CA HIS A 170 5.69 1.19 -4.01
C HIS A 170 6.91 0.58 -3.34
N PHE A 171 6.71 -0.33 -2.38
CA PHE A 171 7.79 -0.91 -1.58
C PHE A 171 8.68 -1.91 -2.33
N ARG A 172 8.31 -2.33 -3.54
CA ARG A 172 9.22 -3.09 -4.42
C ARG A 172 10.41 -2.27 -4.88
N ASN A 173 10.18 -0.99 -5.16
CA ASN A 173 11.17 -0.10 -5.74
C ASN A 173 11.78 0.83 -4.68
N LYS A 174 10.97 1.25 -3.70
CA LYS A 174 11.35 2.24 -2.68
C LYS A 174 10.97 1.75 -1.29
N ASN A 175 11.95 1.44 -0.44
CA ASN A 175 11.69 0.94 0.93
C ASN A 175 11.11 1.98 1.91
N VAL A 176 10.91 3.22 1.47
CA VAL A 176 10.42 4.32 2.31
C VAL A 176 9.32 5.08 1.56
N LEU A 177 8.24 5.36 2.28
CA LEU A 177 7.16 6.24 1.85
C LEU A 177 7.10 7.42 2.83
N LEU A 178 7.13 8.64 2.30
CA LEU A 178 6.96 9.87 3.08
C LEU A 178 5.56 10.43 2.81
N LEU A 179 4.82 10.78 3.86
CA LEU A 179 3.46 11.32 3.77
C LEU A 179 3.28 12.50 4.71
N GLU A 180 2.37 13.41 4.36
CA GLU A 180 1.87 14.45 5.26
C GLU A 180 0.43 14.15 5.67
N VAL A 181 0.16 14.15 6.97
CA VAL A 181 -1.18 13.97 7.54
C VAL A 181 -1.35 14.91 8.71
N ASN A 182 -2.39 15.75 8.67
CA ASN A 182 -2.68 16.77 9.69
C ASN A 182 -1.46 17.67 9.99
N GLU A 183 -0.81 18.20 8.95
CA GLU A 183 0.38 19.08 9.04
C GLU A 183 1.63 18.42 9.67
N LYS A 184 1.57 17.10 9.93
CA LYS A 184 2.70 16.30 10.40
C LYS A 184 3.21 15.40 9.31
N LYS A 185 4.53 15.25 9.27
CA LYS A 185 5.21 14.42 8.28
C LYS A 185 5.59 13.09 8.89
N TYR A 186 5.31 12.02 8.17
CA TYR A 186 5.56 10.65 8.60
C TYR A 186 6.46 9.93 7.61
N GLU A 187 7.39 9.16 8.16
CA GLU A 187 8.20 8.20 7.42
C GLU A 187 7.68 6.80 7.70
N ILE A 188 7.18 6.14 6.66
CA ILE A 188 6.79 4.73 6.69
C ILE A 188 7.89 3.94 6.00
N ARG A 189 8.60 3.12 6.77
CA ARG A 189 9.64 2.22 6.28
C ARG A 189 9.07 0.81 6.14
N TYR A 190 9.28 0.21 4.97
CA TYR A 190 8.99 -1.20 4.77
C TYR A 190 10.13 -2.08 5.27
N PHE A 191 9.79 -3.18 5.92
CA PHE A 191 10.73 -4.20 6.36
C PHE A 191 10.66 -5.43 5.46
N TYR A 192 9.50 -6.07 5.39
CA TYR A 192 9.24 -7.27 4.57
C TYR A 192 7.74 -7.62 4.58
N LYS A 193 7.31 -8.47 3.64
CA LYS A 193 6.01 -9.16 3.73
C LYS A 193 6.09 -10.29 4.72
N THR A 194 4.99 -10.58 5.40
CA THR A 194 4.93 -11.59 6.45
C THR A 194 3.55 -12.23 6.47
N MET A 195 3.48 -13.45 6.99
CA MET A 195 2.22 -14.07 7.38
C MET A 195 1.95 -13.77 8.85
N LEU A 196 0.75 -13.27 9.14
CA LEU A 196 0.23 -13.14 10.50
C LEU A 196 -0.70 -14.31 10.78
N VAL A 197 -0.45 -14.97 11.91
CA VAL A 197 -1.30 -16.03 12.44
C VAL A 197 -1.94 -15.52 13.71
N SER A 198 -3.26 -15.60 13.78
CA SER A 198 -4.06 -15.23 14.94
C SER A 198 -4.94 -16.40 15.36
N ALA A 199 -5.07 -16.62 16.67
CA ALA A 199 -5.96 -17.63 17.22
C ALA A 199 -7.32 -16.99 17.51
N ASN A 200 -8.36 -17.42 16.80
CA ASN A 200 -9.74 -16.95 17.00
C ASN A 200 -10.61 -18.12 17.47
N GLY A 201 -10.80 -18.22 18.80
CA GLY A 201 -11.51 -19.34 19.41
C GLY A 201 -10.80 -20.68 19.18
N LYS A 202 -11.37 -21.52 18.31
CA LYS A 202 -10.86 -22.86 17.95
C LYS A 202 -10.15 -22.96 16.61
N SER A 203 -10.04 -21.86 15.86
CA SER A 203 -9.38 -21.85 14.56
C SER A 203 -8.20 -20.88 14.54
N LEU A 204 -7.24 -21.21 13.68
CA LEU A 204 -6.16 -20.29 13.31
C LEU A 204 -6.56 -19.57 12.03
N GLU A 205 -6.44 -18.25 12.05
CA GLU A 205 -6.59 -17.41 10.89
C GLU A 205 -5.20 -16.98 10.41
N LYS A 206 -4.94 -17.15 9.12
CA LYS A 206 -3.70 -16.75 8.45
C LYS A 206 -4.01 -15.57 7.54
N LYS A 207 -3.26 -14.48 7.68
CA LYS A 207 -3.38 -13.30 6.82
C LYS A 207 -2.01 -12.85 6.34
N GLU A 208 -1.90 -12.54 5.06
CA GLU A 208 -0.73 -11.84 4.54
C GLU A 208 -0.72 -10.39 5.01
N ALA A 209 0.47 -9.87 5.30
CA ALA A 209 0.66 -8.51 5.73
C ALA A 209 2.02 -7.95 5.27
N MET A 210 2.14 -6.64 5.24
CA MET A 210 3.41 -5.93 5.16
C MET A 210 3.82 -5.47 6.55
N LYS A 211 5.00 -5.87 7.01
CA LYS A 211 5.60 -5.30 8.21
C LYS A 211 6.20 -3.95 7.87
N VAL A 212 5.72 -2.92 8.54
CA VAL A 212 6.16 -1.54 8.35
C VAL A 212 6.53 -0.90 9.69
N GLY A 213 7.41 0.08 9.63
CA GLY A 213 7.73 0.97 10.74
C GLY A 213 7.26 2.38 10.43
N ILE A 214 6.62 3.05 11.38
CA ILE A 214 6.18 4.44 11.24
C ILE A 214 6.82 5.33 12.30
N LYS A 215 7.20 6.54 11.91
CA LYS A 215 7.62 7.62 12.83
C LYS A 215 7.34 9.00 12.23
N GLU A 216 7.24 10.01 13.09
CA GLU A 216 7.27 11.41 12.68
C GLU A 216 8.68 11.77 12.17
N THR A 217 8.78 12.65 11.17
CA THR A 217 10.06 12.99 10.51
C THR A 217 10.09 14.45 10.08
N ASP A 218 11.28 15.05 10.06
CA ASP A 218 11.48 16.42 9.53
C ASP A 218 11.92 16.43 8.06
N LYS A 219 11.98 15.26 7.41
CA LYS A 219 12.39 15.15 6.01
C LYS A 219 11.50 16.02 5.10
N LEU A 220 12.12 16.61 4.08
CA LEU A 220 11.40 17.35 3.06
C LEU A 220 10.56 16.36 2.25
N LEU A 221 9.29 16.70 2.06
CA LEU A 221 8.41 16.04 1.12
C LEU A 221 8.59 16.73 -0.22
N GLU A 222 8.94 15.98 -1.25
CA GLU A 222 8.72 16.45 -2.61
C GLU A 222 7.22 16.61 -2.83
N GLU A 223 6.80 17.58 -3.65
CA GLU A 223 5.38 17.78 -3.97
C GLU A 223 4.81 16.51 -4.64
N ASN A 224 4.29 15.57 -3.85
CA ASN A 224 3.63 14.39 -4.38
C ASN A 224 2.20 14.77 -4.80
N LYS A 225 2.04 15.13 -6.07
CA LYS A 225 0.72 15.45 -6.66
C LYS A 225 -0.14 14.20 -6.85
N ASN A 226 0.39 13.01 -6.64
CA ASN A 226 -0.25 11.73 -6.97
C ASN A 226 -1.04 11.12 -5.81
N ILE A 227 -0.81 11.58 -4.58
CA ILE A 227 -1.57 11.21 -3.40
C ILE A 227 -2.22 12.48 -2.82
N ASN A 228 -3.54 12.54 -2.76
CA ASN A 228 -4.23 13.65 -2.10
C ASN A 228 -4.35 13.41 -0.58
N ASN A 229 -4.82 14.43 0.15
CA ASN A 229 -4.99 14.37 1.59
C ASN A 229 -5.88 13.21 2.06
N PHE A 230 -6.89 12.84 1.26
CA PHE A 230 -7.78 11.72 1.58
C PHE A 230 -7.00 10.40 1.60
N TYR A 231 -6.22 10.12 0.56
CA TYR A 231 -5.40 8.90 0.51
C TYR A 231 -4.23 8.92 1.48
N SER A 232 -3.57 10.05 1.68
CA SER A 232 -2.52 10.19 2.71
C SER A 232 -3.05 9.82 4.08
N LYS A 233 -4.24 10.33 4.44
CA LYS A 233 -4.91 9.98 5.70
C LYS A 233 -5.26 8.50 5.76
N LEU A 234 -5.84 7.92 4.71
CA LEU A 234 -6.21 6.51 4.74
C LEU A 234 -5.00 5.56 4.79
N ILE A 235 -3.88 5.90 4.15
CA ILE A 235 -2.63 5.15 4.28
C ILE A 235 -2.16 5.21 5.74
N TRP A 236 -2.16 6.40 6.34
CA TRP A 236 -1.79 6.57 7.75
C TRP A 236 -2.74 5.81 8.69
N ASP A 237 -4.05 5.84 8.44
CA ASP A 237 -5.04 5.07 9.21
C ASP A 237 -4.78 3.56 9.08
N ALA A 238 -4.47 3.06 7.87
CA ALA A 238 -4.15 1.66 7.64
C ALA A 238 -2.88 1.23 8.39
N VAL A 239 -1.85 2.07 8.42
CA VAL A 239 -0.61 1.81 9.16
C VAL A 239 -0.82 1.94 10.67
N THR A 240 -1.56 2.92 11.15
CA THR A 240 -1.73 3.09 12.61
C THR A 240 -2.68 2.07 13.22
N LEU A 241 -3.70 1.61 12.48
CA LEU A 241 -4.61 0.56 12.91
C LEU A 241 -3.90 -0.78 13.18
N GLY A 242 -2.86 -1.08 12.41
CA GLY A 242 -2.07 -2.30 12.54
C GLY A 242 -0.95 -2.24 13.59
N ALA A 243 -0.84 -1.16 14.36
CA ALA A 243 0.24 -0.95 15.31
C ALA A 243 0.21 -1.99 16.44
N VAL A 244 1.37 -2.54 16.78
CA VAL A 244 1.52 -3.60 17.80
C VAL A 244 2.11 -3.12 19.12
N GLY A 245 2.23 -1.80 19.31
CA GLY A 245 2.68 -1.22 20.59
C GLY A 245 4.16 -1.41 20.91
N ILE A 246 4.97 -1.83 19.94
CA ILE A 246 6.43 -1.94 20.11
C ILE A 246 7.18 -0.99 19.19
N THR A 247 8.44 -0.72 19.53
CA THR A 247 9.34 0.06 18.67
C THR A 247 10.57 -0.75 18.29
N ALA A 248 11.03 -0.61 17.04
CA ALA A 248 12.32 -1.14 16.60
C ALA A 248 13.02 -0.12 15.71
N LEU A 249 14.31 0.10 15.96
CA LEU A 249 15.14 1.09 15.23
C LEU A 249 14.54 2.52 15.23
N GLY A 250 13.80 2.88 16.28
CA GLY A 250 13.12 4.17 16.40
C GLY A 250 11.83 4.30 15.58
N TYR A 251 11.29 3.21 15.04
CA TYR A 251 9.99 3.18 14.38
C TYR A 251 8.98 2.41 15.24
N GLY A 252 7.74 2.90 15.32
CA GLY A 252 6.62 2.11 15.82
C GLY A 252 6.28 1.01 14.82
N ILE A 253 6.23 -0.24 15.26
CA ILE A 253 6.00 -1.38 14.37
C ILE A 253 4.51 -1.58 14.15
N SER A 254 4.16 -1.84 12.89
CA SER A 254 2.80 -2.11 12.45
C SER A 254 2.75 -3.15 11.35
N PHE A 255 1.59 -3.77 11.20
CA PHE A 255 1.29 -4.68 10.10
C PHE A 255 0.10 -4.20 9.28
N VAL A 256 0.32 -3.99 7.99
CA VAL A 256 -0.74 -3.60 7.05
C VAL A 256 -1.25 -4.86 6.36
N THR A 257 -2.53 -5.19 6.51
CA THR A 257 -3.18 -6.35 5.88
C THR A 257 -4.04 -5.94 4.68
N GLU A 258 -4.26 -6.87 3.75
CA GLU A 258 -5.16 -6.64 2.60
C GLU A 258 -6.64 -6.55 3.03
N LYS A 259 -7.01 -7.21 4.14
CA LYS A 259 -8.38 -7.30 4.69
C LYS A 259 -8.45 -7.27 6.22
#